data_AF-A0A2D0HAT4-F1
#
_entry.id   AF-A0A2D0HAT4-F1
#
_cell.length_a   1.000
_cell.length_b   1.000
_cell.length_c   1.000
_cell.angle_alpha   90.00
_cell.angle_beta   90.00
_cell.angle_gamma   90.00
#
_symmetry.space_group_name_H-M   'P 1'
#
loop_
_entity.id
_entity.type
_entity.pdbx_description
1 polymer ?
#
loop_
_entity_poly.entity_id
_entity_poly.type
_entity_poly.pdbx_seq_one_letter_code
_entity_poly.pdbx_strand_id
1 'polypeptide(L)' 'MISENDDFINAVNELVRKISIKETQLKIAQESNLIQTAEVLENQLSQLQQELGDSSDTQLQSLMSL' A
#
# COMPACT_ATOMS: atom_id res chain seq x y z
N MET A 1 0.20 -24.73 -5.73
CA MET A 1 -0.59 -24.07 -4.67
C MET A 1 0.25 -23.39 -3.59
N ILE A 2 1.55 -23.67 -3.42
CA ILE A 2 2.39 -22.93 -2.44
C ILE A 2 2.96 -21.62 -3.05
N SER A 3 3.32 -21.61 -4.35
CA SER A 3 3.89 -20.42 -5.01
C SER A 3 2.95 -19.21 -5.09
N GLU A 4 1.64 -19.41 -5.25
CA GLU A 4 0.69 -18.29 -5.34
C GLU A 4 0.59 -17.52 -4.02
N ASN A 5 0.81 -18.21 -2.90
CA ASN A 5 0.80 -17.58 -1.58
C ASN A 5 2.09 -16.79 -1.34
N ASP A 6 3.25 -17.31 -1.79
CA ASP A 6 4.53 -16.62 -1.69
C ASP A 6 4.60 -15.37 -2.59
N ASP A 7 4.10 -15.46 -3.82
CA ASP A 7 4.03 -14.32 -4.75
C ASP A 7 3.09 -13.22 -4.25
N PHE A 8 1.98 -13.60 -3.60
CA PHE A 8 1.03 -12.66 -3.01
C PHE A 8 1.57 -12.00 -1.73
N ILE A 9 2.21 -12.78 -0.83
CA ILE A 9 2.88 -12.23 0.36
C ILE A 9 3.97 -11.23 -0.06
N ASN A 10 4.71 -11.52 -1.12
CA ASN A 10 5.68 -10.58 -1.70
C ASN A 10 5.00 -9.32 -2.24
N ALA A 11 3.85 -9.44 -2.92
CA ALA A 11 3.09 -8.30 -3.41
C ALA A 11 2.58 -7.39 -2.27
N VAL A 12 2.04 -7.96 -1.19
CA VAL A 12 1.60 -7.21 0.00
C VAL A 12 2.78 -6.52 0.68
N ASN A 13 3.91 -7.21 0.83
CA ASN A 13 5.14 -6.63 1.41
C ASN A 13 5.70 -5.49 0.56
N GLU A 14 5.69 -5.63 -0.77
CA GLU A 14 6.03 -4.55 -1.71
C GLU A 14 5.10 -3.34 -1.54
N LEU A 15 3.79 -3.59 -1.38
CA LEU A 15 2.79 -2.55 -1.23
C LEU A 15 2.98 -1.75 0.06
N VAL A 16 3.21 -2.44 1.18
CA VAL A 16 3.54 -1.83 2.47
C VAL A 16 4.81 -0.99 2.37
N ARG A 17 5.85 -1.52 1.71
CA ARG A 17 7.10 -0.77 1.49
C ARG A 17 6.86 0.50 0.67
N LYS A 18 6.05 0.44 -0.39
CA LYS A 18 5.69 1.60 -1.21
C LYS A 18 4.94 2.66 -0.40
N ILE A 19 4.01 2.25 0.47
CA ILE A 19 3.30 3.15 1.38
C ILE A 19 4.29 3.88 2.28
N SER A 20 5.18 3.17 2.99
CA SER A 20 6.14 3.80 3.90
C SER A 20 7.08 4.80 3.20
N ILE A 21 7.50 4.49 1.97
CA ILE A 21 8.32 5.41 1.17
C ILE A 21 7.52 6.68 0.85
N LYS A 22 6.25 6.55 0.44
CA LYS A 22 5.41 7.71 0.10
C LYS A 22 5.02 8.54 1.31
N GLU A 23 4.82 7.94 2.48
CA GLU A 23 4.61 8.68 3.74
C GLU A 23 5.84 9.55 4.08
N THR A 24 7.04 8.99 3.87
CA THR A 24 8.29 9.74 4.04
C THR A 24 8.38 10.91 3.05
N GLN A 25 8.01 10.68 1.80
CA GLN A 25 7.97 11.73 0.77
C GLN A 25 6.94 12.81 1.09
N LEU A 26 5.77 12.43 1.62
CA LEU A 26 4.72 13.36 2.03
C LEU A 26 5.22 14.26 3.16
N LYS A 27 5.89 13.67 4.16
CA LYS A 27 6.49 14.43 5.26
C LYS A 27 7.49 15.45 4.75
N ILE A 28 8.39 15.07 3.84
CA ILE A 28 9.35 15.98 3.21
C ILE A 28 8.64 17.09 2.43
N ALA A 29 7.58 16.76 1.68
CA ALA A 29 6.81 17.73 0.91
C ALA A 29 6.11 18.75 1.82
N GLN A 30 5.53 18.29 2.93
CA GLN A 30 4.90 19.14 3.95
C GLN A 30 5.93 20.05 4.62
N GLU A 31 7.09 19.50 5.04
CA GLU A 31 8.19 20.26 5.64
C GLU A 31 8.78 21.30 4.67
N SER A 32 8.75 21.01 3.37
CA SER A 32 9.27 21.89 2.31
C SER A 32 8.22 22.86 1.74
N ASN A 33 7.01 22.93 2.31
CA ASN A 33 5.88 23.72 1.81
C ASN A 33 5.49 23.43 0.34
N LEU A 34 5.71 22.20 -0.12
CA LEU A 34 5.33 21.74 -1.46
C LEU A 34 3.87 21.25 -1.45
N ILE A 35 2.93 22.19 -1.30
CA ILE A 35 1.50 21.92 -1.10
C ILE A 35 0.92 21.01 -2.19
N GLN A 36 1.17 21.32 -3.47
CA GLN A 36 0.64 20.52 -4.59
C GLN A 36 1.22 19.10 -4.60
N THR A 37 2.50 18.96 -4.26
CA THR A 37 3.15 17.64 -4.17
C THR A 37 2.58 16.83 -3.00
N ALA A 38 2.32 17.47 -1.87
CA ALA A 38 1.70 16.83 -0.71
C ALA A 38 0.29 16.31 -1.03
N GLU A 39 -0.54 17.13 -1.70
CA GLU A 39 -1.90 16.72 -2.11
C GLU A 39 -1.90 15.54 -3.10
N VAL A 40 -0.95 15.52 -4.04
CA VAL A 40 -0.77 14.38 -4.95
C VAL A 40 -0.33 13.12 -4.18
N LEU A 41 0.60 13.26 -3.21
CA LEU A 41 1.09 12.15 -2.41
C LEU A 41 0.01 11.58 -1.48
N GLU A 42 -0.84 12.43 -0.90
CA GLU A 42 -1.98 12.01 -0.07
C GLU A 42 -2.99 11.19 -0.89
N ASN A 43 -3.33 11.65 -2.10
CA ASN A 43 -4.21 10.91 -2.99
C ASN A 43 -3.62 9.54 -3.38
N GLN A 44 -2.31 9.49 -3.68
CA GLN A 44 -1.62 8.24 -3.99
C GLN A 44 -1.53 7.30 -2.79
N LEU A 45 -1.34 7.82 -1.57
CA LEU A 45 -1.35 7.04 -0.34
C LEU A 45 -2.72 6.43 -0.07
N SER A 46 -3.80 7.20 -0.26
CA SER A 46 -5.17 6.71 -0.08
C SER A 46 -5.47 5.54 -1.03
N GLN A 47 -5.06 5.63 -2.30
CA GLN A 47 -5.23 4.54 -3.27
C GLN A 47 -4.45 3.29 -2.87
N LEU A 48 -3.20 3.44 -2.43
CA LEU A 48 -2.38 2.29 -2.01
C LEU A 48 -2.90 1.65 -0.71
N GLN A 49 -3.42 2.44 0.22
CA GLN A 49 -4.06 1.91 1.43
C GLN A 49 -5.34 1.15 1.11
N GLN A 50 -6.11 1.62 0.13
CA GLN A 50 -7.28 0.90 -0.36
C GLN A 50 -6.88 -0.44 -1.01
N GLU A 51 -5.88 -0.44 -1.89
CA GLU A 51 -5.35 -1.65 -2.52
C GLU A 51 -4.81 -2.66 -1.47
N LEU A 52 -4.21 -2.16 -0.39
CA LEU A 52 -3.79 -3.00 0.74
C LEU A 52 -4.98 -3.63 1.47
N GLY A 53 -6.04 -2.86 1.72
CA GLY A 53 -7.29 -3.36 2.32
C GLY A 53 -7.93 -4.45 1.46
N ASP A 54 -8.12 -4.19 0.17
CA ASP A 54 -8.74 -5.12 -0.78
C ASP A 54 -7.91 -6.42 -0.93
N SER A 55 -6.58 -6.31 -0.91
CA SER A 55 -5.68 -7.47 -0.93
C SER A 55 -5.78 -8.32 0.35
N SER A 56 -5.99 -7.68 1.51
CA SER A 56 -6.12 -8.36 2.80
C SER A 56 -7.46 -9.08 2.94
N ASP A 57 -8.54 -8.47 2.47
CA ASP A 57 -9.88 -9.09 2.45
C ASP A 57 -9.94 -10.32 1.53
N THR A 58 -9.24 -10.27 0.39
CA THR A 58 -9.12 -11.42 -0.53
C THR A 58 -8.38 -12.60 0.11
N GLN A 59 -7.40 -12.35 0.98
CA GLN A 59 -6.69 -13.38 1.75
C GLN A 59 -7.60 -14.05 2.78
N LEU A 60 -8.39 -13.27 3.52
CA LEU A 60 -9.35 -13.77 4.50
C LEU A 60 -10.41 -14.67 3.85
N GLN A 61 -10.90 -14.28 2.68
CA GLN A 61 -11.86 -15.07 1.90
C GLN A 61 -11.26 -16.38 1.38
N SER A 62 -10.02 -16.34 0.89
CA SER A 62 -9.31 -17.52 0.38
C SER A 62 -9.00 -18.54 1.48
N LEU A 63 -8.73 -18.07 2.70
CA LEU A 63 -8.47 -18.92 3.87
C LEU A 63 -9.75 -19.56 4.44
N MET A 64 -10.90 -18.87 4.37
CA MET A 64 -12.21 -19.40 4.84
C MET A 64 -12.85 -20.41 3.88
N SER A 65 -12.36 -20.50 2.65
CA SER A 65 -12.92 -21.37 1.60
C SER A 65 -12.28 -22.77 1.55
N LEU A 66 -11.40 -23.11 2.50
CA LEU A 66 -10.64 -24.36 2.60
C LEU A 66 -11.13 -25.22 3.78
#